data_AF-A0A392N787-F1
#
_entry.id   AF-A0A392N787-F1
#
_cell.length_a   1.000
_cell.length_b   1.000
_cell.length_c   1.000
_cell.angle_alpha   90.00
_cell.angle_beta   90.00
_cell.angle_gamma   90.00
#
_symmetry.space_group_name_H-M   'P 1'
#
loop_
_entity.id
_entity.type
_entity.pdbx_description
1 polymer ?
#
loop_
_entity_poly.entity_id
_entity_poly.type
_entity_poly.pdbx_seq_one_letter_code
_entity_poly.pdbx_strand_id
1 'polypeptide(L)'
;MKSEGTYGDEEEKAIQEFREAFKDQYFPPGATVFYSQSPNGTLGLRFSKDDTIPEHEHTVINNKPLSEAVLETMIGEIPVSPALKESLATRFYEFLKNDNFKIEN
;
A
#
# COMPACT_ATOMS: atom_id res chain seq x y z
N MET A 1 11.25 -8.70 -0.65
CA MET A 1 12.42 -7.87 -1.03
C MET A 1 13.77 -8.49 -0.62
N LYS A 2 14.29 -8.27 0.60
CA LYS A 2 15.61 -8.84 1.00
C LYS A 2 15.61 -10.36 1.14
N SER A 3 14.55 -10.93 1.73
CA SER A 3 14.38 -12.38 1.89
C SER A 3 14.11 -13.11 0.57
N GLU A 4 13.49 -12.43 -0.40
CA GLU A 4 13.13 -12.97 -1.72
C GLU A 4 14.24 -12.78 -2.76
N GLY A 5 15.37 -12.18 -2.38
CA GLY A 5 16.49 -11.93 -3.30
C GLY A 5 16.22 -10.84 -4.36
N THR A 6 15.17 -10.05 -4.20
CA THR A 6 14.78 -8.99 -5.14
C THR A 6 15.33 -7.61 -4.77
N TYR A 7 16.25 -7.51 -3.81
CA TYR A 7 16.84 -6.25 -3.38
C TYR A 7 18.12 -5.95 -4.18
N GLY A 8 18.03 -5.09 -5.19
CA GLY A 8 19.16 -4.53 -5.94
C GLY A 8 19.18 -3.00 -5.94
N ASP A 9 19.99 -2.42 -6.83
CA ASP A 9 20.20 -0.97 -6.92
C ASP A 9 18.90 -0.21 -7.28
N GLU A 10 18.01 -0.82 -8.05
CA GLU A 10 16.71 -0.22 -8.42
C GLU A 10 15.78 -0.14 -7.22
N GLU A 11 15.73 -1.19 -6.39
CA GLU A 11 14.94 -1.20 -5.16
C GLU A 11 15.50 -0.23 -4.12
N GLU A 12 16.82 -0.12 -4.01
CA GLU A 12 17.45 0.84 -3.12
C GLU A 12 17.10 2.29 -3.49
N LYS A 13 17.13 2.63 -4.79
CA LYS A 13 16.68 3.93 -5.29
C LYS A 13 15.20 4.16 -5.01
N ALA A 14 14.35 3.16 -5.27
CA ALA A 14 12.91 3.26 -5.00
C ALA A 14 12.61 3.47 -3.50
N ILE A 15 13.37 2.82 -2.61
CA ILE A 15 13.26 3.02 -1.16
C ILE A 15 13.73 4.42 -0.75
N GLN A 16 14.75 4.96 -1.43
CA GLN A 16 15.20 6.32 -1.20
C GLN A 16 14.15 7.35 -1.66
N GLU A 17 13.55 7.17 -2.84
CA GLU A 17 12.42 7.98 -3.32
C GLU A 17 11.23 7.90 -2.36
N PHE A 18 10.91 6.70 -1.86
CA PHE A 18 9.90 6.49 -0.84
C PHE A 18 10.23 7.28 0.43
N ARG A 19 11.45 7.18 0.96
CA ARG A 19 11.87 7.96 2.14
C ARG A 19 11.75 9.47 1.90
N GLU A 20 12.15 9.94 0.74
CA GLU A 20 12.12 11.36 0.38
C GLU A 20 10.68 11.90 0.33
N ALA A 21 9.73 11.13 -0.20
CA ALA A 21 8.32 11.51 -0.23
C ALA A 21 7.72 11.79 1.16
N PHE A 22 8.21 11.10 2.20
CA PHE A 22 7.75 11.28 3.58
C PHE A 22 8.55 12.31 4.39
N LYS A 23 9.70 12.77 3.89
CA LYS A 23 10.67 13.55 4.67
C LYS A 23 10.10 14.83 5.27
N ASP A 24 9.29 15.54 4.50
CA ASP A 24 8.70 16.82 4.88
C ASP A 24 7.22 16.70 5.31
N GLN A 25 6.73 15.46 5.52
CA GLN A 25 5.35 15.19 5.91
C GLN A 25 5.22 15.14 7.44
N TYR A 26 4.10 15.65 7.94
CA TYR A 26 3.73 15.61 9.35
C TYR A 26 2.35 14.98 9.51
N PHE A 27 2.24 13.97 10.38
CA PHE A 27 1.02 13.19 10.58
C PHE A 27 0.48 13.38 12.01
N PRO A 28 -0.29 14.46 12.28
CA PRO A 28 -1.03 14.56 13.53
C PRO A 28 -2.12 13.47 13.58
N PRO A 29 -2.68 13.17 14.77
CA PRO A 29 -3.82 12.27 14.86
C PRO A 29 -4.94 12.67 13.90
N GLY A 30 -5.41 11.70 13.10
CA GLY A 30 -6.42 11.90 12.06
C GLY A 30 -5.87 12.13 10.65
N ALA A 31 -4.59 12.49 10.51
CA ALA A 31 -3.95 12.57 9.19
C ALA A 31 -3.74 11.16 8.60
N THR A 32 -3.87 11.05 7.28
CA THR A 32 -3.88 9.76 6.57
C THR A 32 -2.85 9.72 5.45
N VAL A 33 -2.27 8.54 5.27
CA VAL A 33 -1.47 8.20 4.09
C VAL A 33 -2.26 7.19 3.27
N PHE A 34 -2.41 7.45 1.98
CA PHE A 34 -2.98 6.49 1.04
C PHE A 34 -1.88 5.90 0.17
N TYR A 35 -1.77 4.58 0.19
CA TYR A 35 -0.90 3.80 -0.67
C TYR A 35 -1.73 3.19 -1.80
N SER A 36 -1.45 3.57 -3.04
CA SER A 36 -2.11 3.02 -4.21
C SER A 36 -1.17 2.06 -4.93
N GLN A 37 -1.43 0.76 -4.74
CA GLN A 37 -0.73 -0.30 -5.45
C GLN A 37 -1.40 -0.55 -6.79
N SER A 38 -0.69 -0.26 -7.88
CA SER A 38 -1.15 -0.54 -9.25
C SER A 38 -0.73 -1.95 -9.69
N PRO A 39 -1.58 -2.68 -10.44
CA PRO A 39 -1.18 -3.97 -11.03
C PRO A 39 -0.01 -3.84 -12.02
N ASN A 40 0.27 -2.62 -12.50
CA ASN A 40 1.42 -2.33 -13.37
C ASN A 40 2.74 -2.20 -12.61
N GLY A 41 2.75 -2.38 -11.28
CA GLY A 41 3.97 -2.36 -10.46
C GLY A 41 4.39 -0.98 -9.99
N THR A 42 3.48 -0.02 -9.92
CA THR A 42 3.73 1.32 -9.34
C THR A 42 3.11 1.46 -7.97
N LEU A 43 3.71 2.32 -7.13
CA LEU A 43 3.21 2.72 -5.83
C LEU A 43 2.92 4.22 -5.83
N GLY A 44 1.64 4.59 -5.85
CA GLY A 44 1.20 5.97 -5.67
C GLY A 44 1.09 6.33 -4.19
N LEU A 45 1.55 7.52 -3.81
CA LEU A 45 1.42 8.05 -2.45
C LEU A 45 0.53 9.29 -2.46
N ARG A 46 -0.44 9.35 -1.55
CA ARG A 46 -1.21 10.56 -1.24
C ARG A 46 -1.20 10.81 0.26
N PHE A 47 -1.21 12.07 0.63
CA PHE A 47 -1.23 12.51 2.03
C PHE A 47 -2.44 13.41 2.26
N SER A 48 -3.18 13.14 3.33
CA SER A 48 -4.30 13.97 3.77
C SER A 48 -4.14 14.37 5.23
N LYS A 49 -4.70 15.54 5.58
CA LYS A 49 -4.78 16.01 6.96
C LYS A 49 -5.92 15.35 7.75
N ASP A 50 -6.79 14.64 7.05
CA ASP A 50 -7.94 13.89 7.55
C ASP A 50 -8.06 12.55 6.80
N ASP A 51 -9.25 11.97 6.71
CA ASP A 51 -9.57 10.72 6.03
C ASP A 51 -10.07 10.90 4.58
N THR A 52 -10.07 12.13 4.06
CA THR A 52 -10.45 12.40 2.67
C THR A 52 -9.34 11.97 1.72
N ILE A 53 -9.72 11.29 0.62
CA ILE A 53 -8.77 10.84 -0.41
C ILE A 53 -8.43 12.04 -1.31
N PRO A 54 -7.15 12.45 -1.41
CA PRO A 54 -6.75 13.51 -2.33
C PRO A 54 -6.93 13.10 -3.80
N GLU A 55 -7.31 14.04 -4.66
CA GLU A 55 -7.51 13.78 -6.09
C GLU A 55 -6.19 13.41 -6.80
N HIS A 56 -5.09 14.06 -6.41
CA HIS A 56 -3.79 13.90 -7.04
C HIS A 56 -2.80 13.18 -6.13
N GLU A 57 -1.92 12.40 -6.77
CA GLU A 57 -0.78 11.76 -6.12
C GLU A 57 0.28 12.80 -5.77
N HIS A 58 0.84 12.66 -4.58
CA HIS A 58 2.03 13.42 -4.19
C HIS A 58 3.25 12.91 -4.96
N THR A 59 3.36 11.60 -5.11
CA THR A 59 4.39 10.96 -5.93
C THR A 59 3.95 9.58 -6.41
N VAL A 60 4.60 9.08 -7.47
CA VAL A 60 4.43 7.74 -8.01
C VAL A 60 5.79 7.09 -8.16
N ILE A 61 6.00 5.98 -7.46
CA ILE A 61 7.27 5.25 -7.48
C ILE A 61 7.10 4.03 -8.39
N ASN A 62 7.95 3.92 -9.41
CA ASN A 62 7.89 2.82 -10.38
C ASN A 62 8.84 1.68 -9.98
N ASN A 63 8.41 0.87 -9.00
CA ASN A 63 9.14 -0.31 -8.58
C ASN A 63 8.15 -1.35 -8.05
N LYS A 64 8.00 -2.46 -8.78
CA LYS A 64 7.03 -3.50 -8.45
C LYS A 64 7.32 -4.17 -7.10
N PRO A 65 8.57 -4.60 -6.79
CA PRO A 65 8.87 -5.19 -5.49
C PRO A 65 8.51 -4.28 -4.31
N LEU A 66 8.80 -2.97 -4.39
CA LEU A 66 8.43 -2.01 -3.36
C LEU A 66 6.91 -1.85 -3.25
N SER A 67 6.22 -1.76 -4.38
CA SER A 67 4.76 -1.61 -4.43
C SER A 67 4.04 -2.76 -3.72
N GLU A 68 4.49 -4.00 -3.97
CA GLU A 68 3.95 -5.19 -3.31
C GLU A 68 4.39 -5.29 -1.85
N ALA A 69 5.62 -4.87 -1.53
CA ALA A 69 6.17 -4.97 -0.18
C ALA A 69 5.37 -4.19 0.86
N VAL A 70 4.80 -3.02 0.52
CA VAL A 70 3.98 -2.26 1.48
C VAL A 70 2.80 -3.10 1.98
N LEU A 71 2.03 -3.70 1.07
CA LEU A 71 0.88 -4.53 1.46
C LEU A 71 1.32 -5.86 2.08
N GLU A 72 2.39 -6.48 1.58
CA GLU A 72 2.94 -7.73 2.12
C GLU A 72 3.34 -7.57 3.60
N THR A 73 3.93 -6.44 4.00
CA THR A 73 4.25 -6.21 5.43
C THR A 73 3.01 -6.11 6.33
N MET A 74 1.84 -5.81 5.75
CA MET A 74 0.59 -5.66 6.49
C MET A 74 -0.18 -6.98 6.62
N ILE A 75 -0.23 -7.79 5.56
CA ILE A 75 -1.10 -8.98 5.47
C ILE A 75 -0.40 -10.27 5.04
N GLY A 76 0.90 -10.20 4.78
CA GLY A 76 1.74 -11.31 4.32
C GLY A 76 1.95 -12.41 5.34
N GLU A 77 3.03 -13.17 5.17
CA GLU A 77 3.35 -14.27 6.09
C GLU A 77 3.67 -13.77 7.51
N ILE A 78 4.44 -12.68 7.60
CA ILE A 78 4.85 -12.05 8.87
C ILE A 78 4.22 -10.64 8.94
N PRO A 79 2.92 -10.53 9.30
CA PRO A 79 2.20 -9.26 9.26
C PRO A 79 2.46 -8.39 10.49
N VAL A 80 2.47 -7.07 10.32
CA VAL A 80 2.46 -6.14 11.47
C VAL A 80 1.13 -6.14 12.23
N SER A 81 0.03 -6.52 11.58
CA SER A 81 -1.31 -6.57 12.19
C SER A 81 -2.05 -7.85 11.83
N PRO A 82 -2.02 -8.89 12.70
CA PRO A 82 -2.79 -10.12 12.50
C PRO A 82 -4.29 -9.86 12.31
N ALA A 83 -4.83 -8.85 12.99
CA ALA A 83 -6.24 -8.48 12.90
C ALA A 83 -6.66 -8.02 11.48
N LEU A 84 -5.75 -7.38 10.73
CA LEU A 84 -6.04 -7.00 9.35
C LEU A 84 -6.20 -8.24 8.45
N LYS A 85 -5.29 -9.22 8.60
CA LYS A 85 -5.33 -10.48 7.85
C LYS A 85 -6.59 -11.29 8.18
N GLU A 86 -6.96 -11.37 9.46
CA GLU A 86 -8.20 -12.02 9.90
C GLU A 86 -9.44 -11.33 9.30
N SER A 87 -9.54 -10.00 9.43
CA SER A 87 -10.65 -9.22 8.88
C SER A 87 -10.83 -9.45 7.38
N LEU A 88 -9.73 -9.45 6.61
CA LEU A 88 -9.77 -9.74 5.17
C LEU A 88 -10.23 -11.18 4.90
N ALA A 89 -9.66 -12.17 5.58
CA ALA A 89 -10.01 -13.58 5.38
C ALA A 89 -11.50 -13.84 5.63
N THR A 90 -12.05 -13.33 6.73
CA THR A 90 -13.47 -13.48 7.06
C THR A 90 -14.37 -12.78 6.05
N ARG A 91 -14.07 -11.53 5.69
CA ARG A 91 -14.92 -10.74 4.79
C ARG A 91 -14.86 -11.24 3.36
N PHE A 92 -13.69 -11.68 2.90
CA PHE A 92 -13.54 -12.27 1.56
C PHE A 92 -14.22 -13.63 1.47
N TYR A 93 -14.15 -14.47 2.51
CA TYR A 93 -14.89 -15.73 2.52
C TYR A 93 -16.39 -15.52 2.32
N GLU A 94 -16.99 -14.53 2.99
CA GLU A 94 -18.40 -14.19 2.80
C GLU A 94 -18.67 -13.53 1.43
N PHE A 95 -17.80 -12.60 1.03
CA PHE A 95 -17.93 -11.88 -0.22
C PHE A 95 -17.89 -12.81 -1.44
N LEU A 96 -16.96 -13.76 -1.47
CA LEU A 96 -16.73 -14.69 -2.59
C LEU A 96 -17.85 -15.74 -2.74
N LYS A 97 -18.81 -15.81 -1.81
CA LYS A 97 -20.05 -16.59 -2.01
C LYS A 97 -21.04 -15.91 -2.95
N ASN A 98 -20.85 -14.62 -3.24
CA ASN A 98 -21.73 -13.82 -4.09
C ASN A 98 -21.11 -13.61 -5.49
N ASP A 99 -21.55 -14.37 -6.48
CA ASP A 99 -20.97 -14.36 -7.84
C ASP A 99 -21.30 -13.11 -8.68
N ASN A 100 -22.17 -12.21 -8.21
CA ASN A 100 -22.70 -11.08 -8.97
C ASN A 100 -22.29 -9.71 -8.41
N PHE A 101 -21.05 -9.57 -7.92
CA PHE A 101 -20.60 -8.29 -7.41
C PHE A 101 -20.33 -7.27 -8.53
N LYS A 102 -20.92 -6.08 -8.39
CA LYS A 102 -20.57 -4.88 -9.13
C LYS A 102 -20.50 -3.73 -8.14
N ILE A 103 -19.50 -2.86 -8.28
CA ILE A 103 -19.51 -1.57 -7.60
C ILE A 103 -20.51 -0.71 -8.37
N GLU A 104 -21.59 -0.29 -7.72
CA GLU A 104 -22.57 0.63 -8.31
C GLU A 104 -21.93 2.01 -8.53
N ASN A 105 -22.32 2.69 -9.61
CA ASN A 105 -21.84 4.02 -9.96
C ASN A 105 -22.46 5.11 -9.07
#